data_AF-G8BVA8-F1
#
_entry.id   AF-G8BVA8-F1
#
_cell.length_a   1.000
_cell.length_b   1.000
_cell.length_c   1.000
_cell.angle_alpha   90.00
_cell.angle_beta   90.00
_cell.angle_gamma   90.00
#
_symmetry.space_group_name_H-M   'P 1'
#
loop_
_entity.id
_entity.type
_entity.pdbx_description
1 polymer ?
#
loop_
_entity_poly.entity_id
_entity_poly.type
_entity_poly.pdbx_seq_one_letter_code
_entity_poly.pdbx_strand_id
1 'polypeptide(L)'
;MSTIVERETGMLDVGSHCQFCRQIDFLPFHCSYCNNDFCASHRFKDDHRCTWLLEEIRKEHLRKEQKPAEKKHSKKKHKMTFFETLLPEKGYIRVNHA
;
A
#
# COMPACT_ATOMS: atom_id res chain seq x y z
N MET A 1 -37.63 -23.84 6.49
CA MET A 1 -36.93 -24.07 7.77
C MET A 1 -35.52 -23.53 7.62
N SER A 2 -35.34 -22.25 7.92
CA SER A 2 -34.04 -21.58 7.81
C SER A 2 -33.31 -21.79 9.13
N THR A 3 -32.39 -22.74 9.18
CA THR A 3 -31.54 -22.99 10.35
C THR A 3 -30.58 -21.82 10.48
N ILE A 4 -30.85 -20.92 11.42
CA ILE A 4 -29.90 -19.91 11.88
C ILE A 4 -28.81 -20.71 12.62
N VAL A 5 -27.61 -20.78 12.06
CA VAL A 5 -26.44 -21.26 12.80
C VAL A 5 -26.04 -20.11 13.72
N GLU A 6 -26.50 -20.18 14.96
CA GLU A 6 -26.01 -19.32 16.04
C GLU A 6 -24.54 -19.66 16.23
N ARG A 7 -23.65 -18.81 15.71
CA ARG A 7 -22.21 -18.93 15.95
C ARG A 7 -22.00 -18.58 17.43
N GLU A 8 -21.95 -19.60 18.27
CA GLU A 8 -21.53 -19.47 19.65
C GLU A 8 -20.10 -18.93 19.65
N THR A 9 -19.97 -17.63 19.93
CA THR A 9 -18.67 -16.97 20.11
C THR A 9 -18.11 -17.48 21.43
N GLY A 10 -17.41 -18.61 21.37
CA GLY A 10 -16.66 -19.13 22.52
C GLY A 10 -15.68 -18.06 23.00
N MET A 11 -15.32 -18.11 24.28
CA MET A 11 -14.39 -17.18 24.95
C MET A 11 -13.00 -17.02 24.25
N LEU A 12 -12.72 -17.80 23.21
CA LEU A 12 -11.49 -17.82 22.41
C LEU A 12 -11.59 -17.07 21.07
N ASP A 13 -12.77 -16.65 20.61
CA ASP A 13 -12.99 -15.96 19.31
C ASP A 13 -12.87 -14.43 19.42
N VAL A 14 -11.95 -13.93 20.24
CA VAL A 14 -11.76 -12.49 20.43
C VAL A 14 -10.83 -11.96 19.33
N GLY A 15 -11.41 -11.25 18.36
CA GLY A 15 -10.69 -10.59 17.27
C GLY A 15 -10.98 -11.17 15.89
N SER A 16 -10.30 -10.67 14.86
CA SER A 16 -10.47 -11.11 13.48
C SER A 16 -9.13 -11.35 12.81
N HIS A 17 -9.07 -12.38 11.97
CA HIS A 17 -7.85 -12.73 11.25
C HIS A 17 -7.62 -11.80 10.08
N CYS A 18 -6.41 -11.25 9.97
CA CYS A 18 -5.96 -10.57 8.77
C CYS A 18 -5.99 -11.53 7.58
N GLN A 19 -6.69 -11.16 6.51
CA GLN A 19 -6.79 -12.01 5.32
C GLN A 19 -5.44 -12.21 4.59
N PHE A 20 -4.46 -11.33 4.84
CA PHE A 20 -3.13 -11.41 4.22
C PHE A 20 -2.13 -12.25 5.03
N CYS A 21 -1.94 -11.96 6.32
CA CYS A 21 -0.93 -12.64 7.15
C CYS A 21 -1.50 -13.62 8.19
N ARG A 22 -2.84 -13.74 8.28
CA ARG A 22 -3.57 -14.61 9.22
C ARG A 22 -3.40 -14.27 10.71
N GLN A 23 -2.67 -13.20 11.04
CA GLN A 23 -2.56 -12.69 12.40
C GLN A 23 -3.93 -12.23 12.92
N ILE A 24 -4.26 -12.59 14.15
CA ILE A 24 -5.46 -12.08 14.85
C ILE A 24 -5.21 -10.64 15.26
N ASP A 25 -6.12 -9.75 14.89
CA ASP A 25 -6.16 -8.37 15.36
C ASP A 25 -7.49 -8.12 16.08
N PHE A 26 -7.44 -7.42 17.20
CA PHE A 26 -8.62 -7.07 17.98
C PHE A 26 -9.36 -5.88 17.38
N LEU A 27 -8.67 -5.05 16.59
CA LEU A 27 -9.23 -3.93 15.85
C LEU A 27 -9.01 -4.15 14.35
N PRO A 28 -9.78 -5.03 13.69
CA PRO A 28 -9.66 -5.25 12.27
C PRO A 28 -9.97 -3.99 11.45
N PHE A 29 -9.16 -3.75 10.43
CA PHE A 29 -9.39 -2.73 9.43
C PHE A 29 -10.11 -3.33 8.22
N HIS A 30 -11.34 -2.90 7.99
CA HIS A 30 -12.13 -3.32 6.83
C HIS A 30 -11.75 -2.53 5.58
N CYS A 31 -11.39 -3.22 4.50
CA CYS A 31 -11.07 -2.58 3.22
C CYS A 31 -12.32 -2.48 2.33
N SER A 32 -12.82 -1.27 2.08
CA SER A 32 -14.01 -1.02 1.23
C SER A 32 -13.86 -1.40 -0.24
N TYR A 33 -12.65 -1.76 -0.68
CA TYR A 33 -12.36 -2.09 -2.08
C TYR A 33 -12.37 -3.59 -2.36
N CYS A 34 -11.85 -4.38 -1.42
CA CYS A 34 -11.83 -5.84 -1.54
C CYS A 34 -12.71 -6.56 -0.50
N ASN A 35 -13.40 -5.82 0.38
CA ASN A 35 -14.34 -6.30 1.40
C ASN A 35 -13.78 -7.37 2.33
N ASN A 36 -12.50 -7.23 2.70
CA ASN A 36 -11.80 -8.13 3.63
C ASN A 36 -11.24 -7.35 4.81
N ASP A 37 -10.95 -8.07 5.89
CA ASP A 37 -10.43 -7.51 7.14
C ASP A 37 -8.92 -7.74 7.28
N PHE A 38 -8.22 -6.74 7.80
CA PHE A 38 -6.76 -6.73 7.91
C PHE A 38 -6.27 -6.20 9.26
N CYS A 39 -5.08 -6.61 9.67
CA CYS A 39 -4.42 -6.07 10.87
C CYS A 39 -3.82 -4.69 10.60
N ALA A 40 -3.38 -4.00 11.64
CA ALA A 40 -2.80 -2.66 11.55
C ALA A 40 -1.62 -2.54 10.55
N SER A 41 -0.81 -3.61 10.40
CA SER A 41 0.32 -3.64 9.47
C SER A 41 -0.08 -3.86 8.01
N HIS A 42 -1.31 -4.31 7.75
CA HIS A 42 -1.80 -4.61 6.39
C HIS A 42 -3.05 -3.78 6.02
N ARG A 43 -3.31 -2.69 6.75
CA ARG A 43 -4.50 -1.83 6.53
C ARG A 43 -4.47 -1.06 5.20
N PHE A 44 -3.27 -0.78 4.66
CA PHE A 44 -3.14 -0.07 3.38
C PHE A 44 -3.25 -1.04 2.20
N LYS A 45 -3.73 -0.53 1.06
CA LYS A 45 -3.99 -1.35 -0.15
C LYS A 45 -2.75 -2.04 -0.70
N ASP A 46 -1.61 -1.38 -0.59
CA ASP A 46 -0.31 -1.90 -1.04
C ASP A 46 0.14 -3.08 -0.17
N ASP A 47 -0.13 -3.01 1.13
CA ASP A 47 0.36 -3.97 2.13
C ASP A 47 -0.39 -5.31 2.07
N HIS A 48 -1.69 -5.31 1.73
CA HIS A 48 -2.49 -6.55 1.62
C HIS A 48 -2.72 -7.03 0.18
N ARG A 49 -2.02 -6.47 -0.81
CA ARG A 49 -2.19 -6.78 -2.24
C ARG A 49 -3.67 -6.67 -2.67
N CYS A 50 -4.27 -5.51 -2.45
CA CYS A 50 -5.68 -5.27 -2.73
C CYS A 50 -6.04 -5.63 -4.18
N THR A 51 -7.05 -6.49 -4.37
CA THR A 51 -7.48 -6.96 -5.70
C THR A 51 -7.89 -5.81 -6.62
N TRP A 52 -8.61 -4.82 -6.07
CA TRP A 52 -9.00 -3.61 -6.79
C TRP A 52 -7.79 -2.79 -7.25
N LEU A 53 -6.78 -2.66 -6.39
CA LEU A 53 -5.57 -1.90 -6.72
C LEU A 53 -4.77 -2.58 -7.84
N LEU A 54 -4.63 -3.92 -7.77
CA LEU A 54 -3.97 -4.70 -8.80
C LEU A 54 -4.66 -4.54 -10.16
N GLU A 55 -5.99 -4.53 -10.17
CA GLU A 55 -6.77 -4.32 -11.39
C GLU A 55 -6.62 -2.89 -11.95
N GLU A 56 -6.56 -1.87 -11.08
CA GLU A 56 -6.33 -0.49 -11.52
C GLU A 56 -4.93 -0.31 -12.12
N ILE A 57 -3.90 -0.86 -11.48
CA ILE A 57 -2.53 -0.88 -12.01
C ILE A 57 -2.52 -1.56 -13.39
N ARG A 58 -3.20 -2.70 -13.53
CA ARG A 58 -3.30 -3.43 -14.80
C ARG A 58 -3.92 -2.57 -15.90
N LYS A 59 -5.03 -1.89 -15.63
CA LYS A 59 -5.69 -0.98 -16.60
C LYS A 59 -4.79 0.17 -17.01
N GLU A 60 -4.04 0.74 -16.07
CA GLU A 60 -3.09 1.81 -16.35
C GLU A 60 -1.95 1.34 -17.28
N HIS A 61 -1.45 0.12 -17.12
CA HIS A 61 -0.48 -0.46 -18.06
C HIS A 61 -1.08 -0.62 -19.46
N LEU A 62 -2.30 -1.18 -19.57
CA LEU A 62 -2.99 -1.36 -20.85
C LEU A 62 -3.24 -0.02 -21.57
N ARG A 63 -3.61 1.04 -20.84
CA ARG A 63 -3.80 2.38 -21.40
C ARG A 63 -2.52 2.98 -21.97
N LYS A 64 -1.37 2.68 -21.37
CA LYS A 64 -0.06 3.18 -21.83
C LYS A 64 0.42 2.47 -23.09
N GLU A 65 0.11 1.18 -23.25
CA GLU A 65 0.46 0.39 -24.44
C GLU A 65 -0.35 0.77 -25.68
N GLN A 66 -1.50 1.43 -25.52
CA GLN A 66 -2.38 1.85 -26.61
C GLN A 66 -2.05 3.23 -27.20
N LYS A 67 -0.96 3.88 -26.79
CA LYS A 67 -0.56 5.15 -27.42
C LYS A 67 0.06 4.88 -28.81
N PRO A 68 -0.51 5.43 -29.90
CA PRO A 68 0.17 5.45 -31.19
C PRO A 68 1.54 6.11 -31.03
N ALA A 69 2.54 5.63 -31.76
CA ALA A 69 3.91 6.13 -31.73
C ALA A 69 3.98 7.63 -32.07
N GLU A 70 3.88 8.48 -31.05
CA GLU A 70 4.17 9.90 -31.18
C GLU A 70 5.67 10.09 -31.42
N LYS A 71 5.97 10.68 -32.58
CA LYS A 71 7.33 10.96 -33.06
C LYS A 71 8.09 11.74 -31.98
N LYS A 72 9.24 11.19 -31.57
CA LYS A 72 10.20 11.81 -30.66
C LYS A 72 10.65 13.16 -31.23
N HIS A 73 10.03 14.26 -30.81
CA HIS A 73 10.62 15.57 -30.96
C HIS A 73 11.49 15.86 -29.72
N SER A 74 12.79 15.75 -29.94
CA SER A 74 13.85 16.10 -29.01
C SER A 74 13.71 17.55 -28.57
N LYS A 75 13.39 17.81 -27.30
CA LYS A 75 13.60 19.12 -26.69
C LYS A 75 14.43 18.98 -25.41
N LYS A 76 15.53 19.75 -25.44
CA LYS A 76 16.72 19.74 -24.61
C LYS A 76 16.42 19.83 -23.10
N LYS A 77 17.21 19.10 -22.30
CA LYS A 77 17.31 19.25 -20.85
C LYS A 77 17.81 20.66 -20.52
N HIS A 78 17.01 21.45 -19.81
CA HIS A 78 17.54 22.58 -19.03
C HIS A 78 17.78 22.11 -17.60
N LYS A 79 19.05 21.95 -17.27
CA LYS A 79 19.59 21.49 -15.99
C LYS A 79 19.57 22.69 -15.03
N MET A 80 18.60 22.75 -14.12
CA MET A 80 18.63 23.74 -13.03
C MET A 80 19.14 23.08 -11.75
N THR A 81 20.46 23.06 -11.64
CA THR A 81 21.18 22.91 -10.38
C THR A 81 20.98 24.20 -9.58
N PHE A 82 20.03 24.22 -8.64
CA PHE A 82 19.88 25.37 -7.72
C PHE A 82 19.65 24.99 -6.26
N PHE A 83 19.32 23.73 -5.94
CA PHE A 83 19.07 23.33 -4.55
C PHE A 83 20.25 22.65 -3.85
N GLU A 84 21.38 22.45 -4.52
CA GLU A 84 22.56 21.78 -3.94
C GLU A 84 23.52 22.75 -3.22
N THR A 85 23.19 24.04 -3.16
CA THR A 85 23.94 25.07 -2.41
C THR A 85 23.22 25.55 -1.14
N LEU A 86 22.16 24.86 -0.71
CA LEU A 86 21.41 25.20 0.52
C LEU A 86 21.45 24.12 1.60
N LEU A 87 22.37 23.14 1.48
CA LEU A 87 22.74 22.30 2.63
C LEU A 87 24.01 22.87 3.27
N PRO A 88 23.96 23.35 4.52
CA PRO A 88 25.16 23.65 5.28
C PRO A 88 26.04 22.40 5.40
N GLU A 89 27.24 22.48 4.84
CA GLU A 89 28.28 21.43 4.68
C GLU A 89 28.66 20.60 5.92
N LYS A 90 28.11 20.86 7.11
CA LYS A 90 28.60 20.25 8.36
C LYS A 90 27.47 19.95 9.32
N GLY A 91 27.00 18.71 9.28
CA GLY A 91 25.99 18.19 10.20
C GLY A 91 25.99 16.68 10.35
N TYR A 92 27.15 16.02 10.23
CA TYR A 92 27.30 14.65 10.75
C TYR A 92 28.24 14.73 11.96
N ILE A 93 27.68 14.66 13.16
CA ILE A 93 28.42 14.23 14.34
C ILE A 93 27.80 12.89 14.69
N ARG A 94 28.51 11.82 14.34
CA ARG A 94 28.25 10.49 14.87
C ARG A 94 28.83 10.46 16.28
N VAL A 95 27.99 10.61 17.30
CA VAL A 95 28.39 10.22 18.65
C VAL A 95 28.29 8.70 18.74
N ASN A 96 29.45 8.05 18.71
CA ASN A 96 29.63 6.70 19.23
C ASN A 96 30.18 6.82 20.66
N HIS A 97 29.82 5.83 21.49
CA HIS A 97 30.25 5.53 22.88
C HIS A 97 29.41 6.23 23.97
N ALA A 98 28.90 5.54 24.99
CA ALA A 98 29.27 4.23 25.59
C ALA A 98 28.04 3.43 26.04
#